data_AF-A0A4U2DTU1-F1
#
_entry.id   AF-A0A4U2DTU1-F1
#
_cell.length_a   1.000
_cell.length_b   1.000
_cell.length_c   1.000
_cell.angle_alpha   90.00
_cell.angle_beta   90.00
_cell.angle_gamma   90.00
#
_symmetry.space_group_name_H-M   'P 1'
#
loop_
_entity.id
_entity.type
_entity.pdbx_description
1 polymer ?
#
loop_
_entity_poly.entity_id
_entity_poly.type
_entity_poly.pdbx_seq_one_letter_code
_entity_poly.pdbx_strand_id
1 'polypeptide(L)'
;RGLLSEFGIVMPQGRYSAQNTIDSVLEDAENGLPILARELLQDLSNKIQHLNLEVLHYDRRVSALVREMASAKALMDIPGVGEH
;
A
#
# COMPACT_ATOMS: atom_id res chain seq x y z
N ARG A 1 21.44 12.26 1.40
CA ARG A 1 21.92 11.09 0.63
C ARG A 1 21.55 9.87 1.45
N GLY A 2 20.74 8.95 0.90
CA GLY A 2 20.22 7.80 1.66
C GLY A 2 21.12 6.59 1.52
N LEU A 3 20.97 5.60 2.40
CA LEU A 3 21.78 4.38 2.46
C LEU A 3 21.97 3.70 1.09
N LEU A 4 20.89 3.53 0.32
CA LEU A 4 20.92 2.89 -1.00
C LEU A 4 21.74 3.68 -2.05
N SER A 5 21.80 5.01 -1.92
CA SER A 5 22.56 5.85 -2.87
C SER A 5 24.07 5.69 -2.73
N GLU A 6 24.54 5.13 -1.62
CA GLU A 6 25.95 4.78 -1.40
C GLU A 6 26.36 3.56 -2.24
N PHE A 7 25.40 2.73 -2.63
CA PHE A 7 25.57 1.57 -3.51
C PHE A 7 25.19 1.87 -4.98
N GLY A 8 25.04 3.14 -5.34
CA GLY A 8 24.62 3.55 -6.69
C GLY A 8 23.14 3.29 -7.00
N ILE A 9 22.34 2.88 -6.01
CA ILE A 9 20.93 2.59 -6.19
C ILE A 9 20.11 3.86 -5.98
N VAL A 10 19.41 4.30 -7.02
CA VAL A 10 18.51 5.45 -6.98
C VAL A 10 17.08 4.96 -6.86
N MET A 11 16.42 5.32 -5.76
CA MET A 11 15.02 4.95 -5.54
C MET A 11 14.09 5.86 -6.34
N PRO A 12 13.17 5.31 -7.15
CA PRO A 12 12.17 6.09 -7.85
C PRO A 12 11.12 6.64 -6.86
N GLN A 13 10.43 7.70 -7.27
CA GLN A 13 9.31 8.25 -6.51
C GLN A 13 8.03 7.43 -6.76
N GLY A 14 7.22 7.28 -5.71
CA GLY A 14 5.95 6.57 -5.77
C GLY A 14 6.04 5.11 -5.31
N ARG A 15 4.98 4.64 -4.65
CA ARG A 15 4.98 3.35 -3.92
C ARG A 15 5.32 2.15 -4.79
N TYR A 16 4.68 2.04 -5.96
CA TYR A 16 4.80 0.86 -6.81
C TYR A 16 6.16 0.78 -7.48
N SER A 17 6.64 1.90 -8.00
CA SER A 17 7.98 2.01 -8.58
C SER A 17 9.04 1.70 -7.53
N ALA A 18 8.90 2.22 -6.31
CA ALA A 18 9.83 1.92 -5.22
C ALA A 18 9.82 0.44 -4.85
N GLN A 19 8.65 -0.21 -4.78
CA GLN A 19 8.54 -1.64 -4.49
C GLN A 19 9.27 -2.48 -5.55
N ASN A 20 8.99 -2.23 -6.83
CA ASN A 20 9.62 -2.96 -7.93
C ASN A 20 11.14 -2.79 -7.91
N THR A 21 11.64 -1.58 -7.61
CA THR A 21 13.09 -1.36 -7.48
C THR A 21 13.69 -2.12 -6.32
N ILE A 22 13.00 -2.20 -5.16
CA ILE A 22 13.48 -2.99 -4.03
C ILE A 22 13.59 -4.46 -4.41
N ASP A 23 12.57 -5.01 -5.08
CA ASP A 23 12.57 -6.41 -5.50
C ASP A 23 13.73 -6.70 -6.46
N SER A 24 13.94 -5.85 -7.49
CA SER A 24 15.08 -5.99 -8.41
C SER A 24 16.45 -5.87 -7.71
N VAL A 25 16.56 -4.98 -6.72
CA VAL A 25 17.78 -4.80 -5.93
C VAL A 25 18.07 -6.01 -5.04
N LEU A 26 17.05 -6.66 -4.50
CA LEU A 26 17.21 -7.84 -3.66
C LEU A 26 17.55 -9.08 -4.49
N GLU A 27 17.04 -9.19 -5.72
CA GLU A 27 17.37 -10.27 -6.67
C GLU A 27 18.80 -10.18 -7.21
N ASP A 28 19.35 -8.98 -7.37
CA ASP A 28 20.73 -8.78 -7.82
C ASP A 28 21.73 -9.04 -6.67
N ALA A 29 22.31 -10.23 -6.65
CA ALA A 29 23.35 -10.62 -5.67
C ALA A 29 24.68 -9.87 -5.87
N GLU A 30 24.94 -9.34 -7.06
CA GLU A 30 26.23 -8.76 -7.47
C GLU A 30 26.31 -7.24 -7.21
N ASN A 31 25.21 -6.59 -6.82
CA ASN A 31 25.20 -5.14 -6.54
C ASN A 31 25.97 -4.70 -5.26
N GLY A 32 26.65 -5.63 -4.58
CA GLY A 32 27.52 -5.33 -3.44
C GLY A 32 26.79 -4.92 -2.15
N LEU A 33 25.46 -5.06 -2.07
CA LEU A 33 24.73 -4.82 -0.83
C LEU A 33 25.12 -5.81 0.26
N PRO A 34 25.50 -5.34 1.46
CA PRO A 34 25.75 -6.20 2.62
C PRO A 34 24.53 -7.05 2.96
N ILE A 35 24.75 -8.28 3.43
CA ILE A 35 23.69 -9.24 3.80
C ILE A 35 22.69 -8.61 4.78
N LEU A 36 23.19 -7.97 5.85
CA LEU A 36 22.33 -7.30 6.83
C LEU A 36 21.47 -6.18 6.19
N ALA A 37 21.99 -5.45 5.21
CA ALA A 37 21.22 -4.42 4.51
C ALA A 37 20.10 -5.04 3.67
N ARG A 38 20.36 -6.20 3.03
CA ARG A 38 19.34 -6.96 2.28
C ARG A 38 18.23 -7.47 3.19
N GLU A 39 18.58 -8.05 4.33
CA GLU A 39 17.61 -8.52 5.33
C GLU A 39 16.70 -7.38 5.80
N LEU A 40 17.30 -6.24 6.18
CA LEU A 40 16.54 -5.06 6.62
C LEU A 40 15.65 -4.48 5.51
N LEU A 41 16.13 -4.42 4.26
CA LEU A 41 15.35 -3.97 3.12
C LEU A 41 14.16 -4.89 2.84
N GLN A 42 14.38 -6.21 2.90
CA GLN A 42 13.32 -7.19 2.72
C GLN A 42 12.23 -7.04 3.80
N ASP A 43 12.63 -6.91 5.06
CA ASP A 43 11.71 -6.72 6.19
C ASP A 43 10.90 -5.43 6.04
N LEU A 44 11.54 -4.33 5.66
CA LEU A 44 10.86 -3.06 5.43
C LEU A 44 9.90 -3.14 4.24
N SER A 45 10.30 -3.79 3.14
CA SER A 45 9.44 -4.00 1.96
C SER A 45 8.18 -4.79 2.35
N ASN A 46 8.35 -5.87 3.11
CA ASN A 46 7.24 -6.71 3.59
C ASN A 46 6.27 -5.92 4.48
N LYS A 47 6.78 -5.08 5.40
CA LYS A 47 5.95 -4.21 6.24
C LYS A 47 5.16 -3.20 5.41
N ILE A 48 5.80 -2.56 4.43
CA ILE A 48 5.15 -1.61 3.52
C ILE A 48 4.05 -2.31 2.72
N GLN A 49 4.31 -3.51 2.20
CA GLN A 49 3.31 -4.31 1.50
C GLN A 49 2.11 -4.65 2.39
N HIS A 50 2.34 -5.03 3.63
CA HIS A 50 1.27 -5.30 4.58
C HIS A 50 0.40 -4.06 4.83
N LEU A 51 1.02 -2.91 5.12
CA LEU A 51 0.30 -1.64 5.30
C LEU A 51 -0.51 -1.25 4.05
N ASN A 52 0.03 -1.47 2.85
CA ASN A 52 -0.71 -1.21 1.61
C ASN A 52 -1.99 -2.06 1.51
N LEU A 53 -1.94 -3.32 1.92
CA LEU A 53 -3.11 -4.21 1.94
C LEU A 53 -4.13 -3.76 2.99
N GLU A 54 -3.69 -3.32 4.17
CA GLU A 54 -4.57 -2.79 5.21
C GLU A 54 -5.28 -1.51 4.75
N VAL A 55 -4.56 -0.57 4.13
CA VAL A 55 -5.15 0.65 3.56
C VAL A 55 -6.24 0.28 2.54
N LEU A 56 -5.93 -0.65 1.62
CA LEU A 56 -6.91 -1.10 0.63
C LEU A 56 -8.13 -1.79 1.27
N HIS A 57 -7.93 -2.52 2.35
CA HIS A 57 -9.01 -3.14 3.12
C HIS A 57 -9.93 -2.07 3.73
N TYR A 58 -9.36 -1.03 4.34
CA TYR A 58 -10.13 0.08 4.92
C TYR A 58 -10.86 0.90 3.87
N ASP A 59 -10.22 1.19 2.73
CA ASP A 59 -10.86 1.90 1.61
C ASP A 59 -12.12 1.18 1.12
N ARG A 60 -12.06 -0.16 1.01
CA ARG A 60 -13.23 -0.98 0.64
C ARG A 60 -14.34 -0.91 1.67
N ARG A 61 -14.00 -0.92 2.97
CA ARG A 61 -14.98 -0.81 4.06
C ARG A 61 -15.65 0.56 4.08
N VAL A 62 -14.88 1.62 3.94
CA VAL A 62 -15.42 2.99 3.85
C VAL A 62 -16.35 3.11 2.64
N SER A 63 -15.93 2.60 1.48
CA SER A 63 -16.74 2.61 0.26
C SER A 63 -18.06 1.85 0.41
N ALA A 64 -18.03 0.69 1.08
CA ALA A 64 -19.23 -0.09 1.38
C ALA A 64 -20.19 0.66 2.31
N LEU A 65 -19.67 1.26 3.39
CA LEU A 65 -20.47 2.07 4.32
C LEU A 65 -21.14 3.26 3.62
N VAL A 66 -20.41 4.00 2.79
CA VAL A 66 -20.97 5.13 2.03
C VAL A 66 -22.08 4.66 1.08
N ARG A 67 -21.88 3.53 0.40
CA ARG A 67 -22.90 2.94 -0.49
C ARG A 67 -24.13 2.51 0.30
N GLU A 68 -23.98 1.88 1.45
CA GLU A 68 -25.08 1.47 2.31
C GLU A 68 -25.86 2.68 2.83
N MET A 69 -25.18 3.73 3.30
CA MET A 69 -25.83 4.97 3.74
C MET A 69 -26.58 5.66 2.60
N ALA A 70 -26.00 5.74 1.41
CA ALA A 70 -26.67 6.29 0.23
C ALA A 70 -27.90 5.44 -0.18
N SER A 71 -27.76 4.11 -0.14
CA SER A 71 -28.85 3.18 -0.45
C SER A 71 -29.96 3.26 0.61
N ALA A 72 -29.61 3.33 1.89
CA ALA A 72 -30.54 3.50 3.00
C ALA A 72 -31.27 4.84 2.92
N LYS A 73 -30.57 5.92 2.56
CA LYS A 73 -31.19 7.22 2.31
C LYS A 73 -32.18 7.17 1.14
N ALA A 74 -31.81 6.53 0.04
CA ALA A 74 -32.71 6.34 -1.09
C ALA A 74 -33.95 5.49 -0.74
N LEU A 75 -33.81 4.51 0.16
CA LEU A 75 -34.94 3.73 0.67
C LEU A 75 -35.88 4.55 1.54
N MET A 76 -35.36 5.48 2.35
CA MET A 76 -36.18 6.41 3.15
C MET A 76 -36.94 7.42 2.29
N ASP A 77 -36.44 7.76 1.09
CA ASP A 77 -37.10 8.66 0.14
C ASP A 77 -38.27 7.98 -0.63
N ILE A 78 -38.48 6.67 -0.46
CA ILE A 78 -39.63 5.95 -1.02
C ILE A 78 -40.86 6.20 -0.13
N PRO A 79 -41.98 6.71 -0.67
CA PRO A 79 -43.20 6.96 0.11
C PRO A 79 -43.70 5.67 0.79
N GLY A 80 -43.74 5.67 2.13
CA GLY A 80 -44.22 4.55 2.95
C GLY A 80 -43.15 3.72 3.68
N VAL A 81 -41.85 4.05 3.56
CA VAL A 81 -40.75 3.36 4.27
C VAL A 81 -40.00 4.27 5.26
N GLY A 82 -39.98 5.59 5.05
CA GLY A 82 -39.53 6.56 6.05
C GLY A 82 -40.60 6.81 7.12
N GLU A 83 -40.22 6.81 8.41
CA GLU A 83 -41.12 7.19 9.50
C GLU A 83 -41.79 8.54 9.20
N HIS A 84 -43.11 8.57 9.33
CA HIS A 84 -43.94 9.78 9.29
C HIS A 84 -43.65 10.71 10.47
#